data_AF-A0A9D4P9G6-F1
#
_entry.id   AF-A0A9D4P9G6-F1
#
_cell.length_a   1.000
_cell.length_b   1.000
_cell.length_c   1.000
_cell.angle_alpha   90.00
_cell.angle_beta   90.00
_cell.angle_gamma   90.00
#
_symmetry.space_group_name_H-M   'P 1'
#
loop_
_entity.id
_entity.type
_entity.pdbx_description
1 polymer ?
#
loop_
_entity_poly.entity_id
_entity_poly.type
_entity_poly.pdbx_seq_one_letter_code
_entity_poly.pdbx_strand_id
1 'polypeptide(L)'
;MISGYDHGQNIFVISIDRNLNCEWVFDNNSTGKRHDEFHFSKTFLSEIIDRLGEESSKAQKLQIPITTTSKFTANTNDDLIYLMFTRSNVSKQSRFKEIGFIRFGKRDLYFDDGTSLKHLVNCPSILDFYIRFKRNGFGKILFDLMLKRLAIHPKLLAYDRPSFSMLSFLRHHYSLDQPIWQHNHFVIFSNDIFSF
;
A
#
# COMPACT_ATOMS: atom_id res chain seq x y z
N MET A 1 7.57 -18.59 -9.74
CA MET A 1 6.50 -18.60 -10.76
C MET A 1 5.19 -18.28 -10.06
N ILE A 2 4.53 -17.15 -10.38
CA ILE A 2 3.19 -16.85 -9.87
C ILE A 2 2.21 -17.55 -10.81
N SER A 3 1.96 -18.82 -10.57
CA SER A 3 0.94 -19.61 -11.28
C SER A 3 -0.20 -19.86 -10.30
N GLY A 4 -1.28 -19.08 -10.38
CA GLY A 4 -2.45 -19.34 -9.55
C GLY A 4 -3.48 -18.21 -9.44
N TYR A 5 -3.20 -17.00 -9.92
CA TYR A 5 -4.25 -15.99 -10.02
C TYR A 5 -4.89 -16.09 -11.39
N ASP A 6 -6.15 -16.51 -11.42
CA ASP A 6 -7.00 -16.42 -12.61
C ASP A 6 -7.18 -14.93 -12.96
N HIS A 7 -6.36 -14.46 -13.89
CA HIS A 7 -6.16 -13.05 -14.24
C HIS A 7 -7.29 -12.48 -15.12
N GLY A 8 -8.53 -12.96 -14.96
CA GLY A 8 -9.71 -12.45 -15.67
C GLY A 8 -10.07 -10.99 -15.37
N GLN A 9 -9.34 -10.33 -14.46
CA GLN A 9 -9.55 -8.94 -14.08
C GLN A 9 -8.52 -8.03 -14.79
N ASN A 10 -9.02 -7.14 -15.65
CA ASN A 10 -8.23 -6.15 -16.37
C ASN A 10 -7.78 -5.04 -15.40
N ILE A 11 -6.68 -5.27 -14.68
CA ILE A 11 -6.15 -4.34 -13.67
C ILE A 11 -4.80 -3.75 -14.06
N PHE A 12 -4.49 -2.61 -13.46
CA PHE A 12 -3.15 -2.04 -13.47
C PHE A 12 -2.82 -1.36 -12.15
N VAL A 13 -1.53 -1.21 -11.88
CA VAL A 13 -0.98 -0.59 -10.66
C VAL A 13 0.08 0.43 -11.05
N ILE A 14 0.01 1.60 -10.44
CA ILE A 14 1.04 2.64 -10.52
C ILE A 14 1.58 2.94 -9.13
N SER A 15 2.83 3.38 -9.03
CA SER A 15 3.39 4.01 -7.84
C SER A 15 3.46 5.52 -8.05
N ILE A 16 3.21 6.29 -7.01
CA ILE A 16 3.22 7.75 -7.03
C ILE A 16 4.18 8.24 -5.95
N ASP A 17 5.07 9.17 -6.30
CA ASP A 17 5.96 9.86 -5.38
C ASP A 17 5.32 11.15 -4.81
N ARG A 18 5.99 11.76 -3.83
CA ARG A 18 5.54 13.03 -3.22
C ARG A 18 5.44 14.22 -4.18
N ASN A 19 6.05 14.14 -5.37
CA ASN A 19 5.95 15.16 -6.41
C ASN A 19 4.77 14.90 -7.37
N LEU A 20 3.98 13.85 -7.09
CA LEU A 20 2.91 13.33 -7.93
C LEU A 20 3.40 12.86 -9.29
N ASN A 21 4.66 12.43 -9.38
CA ASN A 21 5.14 11.67 -10.52
C ASN A 21 4.67 10.23 -10.36
N CYS A 22 4.16 9.65 -11.44
CA CYS A 22 3.70 8.26 -11.43
C CYS A 22 4.59 7.35 -12.28
N GLU A 23 4.82 6.14 -11.79
CA GLU A 23 5.49 5.07 -12.52
C GLU A 23 4.57 3.84 -12.64
N TRP A 24 4.64 3.15 -13.77
CA TRP A 24 3.94 1.88 -13.95
C TRP A 24 4.61 0.77 -13.14
N VAL A 25 3.84 0.07 -12.32
CA VAL A 25 4.30 -1.09 -11.53
C VAL A 25 3.85 -2.39 -12.17
N PHE A 26 2.60 -2.43 -12.65
CA PHE A 26 2.01 -3.61 -13.23
C PHE A 26 0.87 -3.24 -14.17
N ASP A 27 0.69 -4.03 -15.23
CA ASP A 27 -0.45 -3.93 -16.11
C ASP A 27 -0.79 -5.30 -16.69
N ASN A 28 -1.98 -5.79 -16.42
CA ASN A 28 -2.54 -6.98 -17.03
C ASN A 28 -3.52 -6.57 -18.13
N ASN A 29 -3.02 -5.87 -19.15
CA ASN A 29 -3.88 -5.45 -20.25
C ASN A 29 -4.11 -6.61 -21.23
N SER A 30 -5.29 -7.21 -21.15
CA SER A 30 -5.76 -8.20 -22.13
C SER A 30 -6.13 -7.59 -23.50
N THR A 31 -6.18 -6.27 -23.63
CA THR A 31 -6.60 -5.55 -24.86
C THR A 31 -5.44 -5.09 -25.76
N GLY A 32 -4.17 -5.31 -25.38
CA GLY A 32 -2.99 -5.02 -26.20
C GLY A 32 -2.62 -3.53 -26.36
N LYS A 33 -3.39 -2.59 -25.79
CA LYS A 33 -3.04 -1.16 -25.75
C LYS A 33 -1.88 -0.91 -24.78
N ARG A 34 -0.84 -0.20 -25.23
CA ARG A 34 0.38 0.03 -24.43
C ARG A 34 0.13 0.97 -23.24
N HIS A 35 0.96 0.82 -22.21
CA HIS A 35 1.03 1.68 -21.03
C HIS A 35 1.10 3.18 -21.37
N ASP A 36 1.71 3.51 -22.50
CA ASP A 36 2.01 4.88 -22.92
C ASP A 36 0.76 5.72 -23.29
N GLU A 37 -0.42 5.12 -23.42
CA GLU A 37 -1.66 5.85 -23.75
C GLU A 37 -2.29 6.59 -22.55
N PHE A 38 -1.96 6.22 -21.31
CA PHE A 38 -2.57 6.81 -20.11
C PHE A 38 -1.59 7.71 -19.36
N HIS A 39 -1.72 9.02 -19.57
CA HIS A 39 -1.03 10.03 -18.77
C HIS A 39 -1.99 10.57 -17.69
N PHE A 40 -1.65 10.40 -16.42
CA PHE A 40 -2.42 10.94 -15.31
C PHE A 40 -1.96 12.37 -15.01
N SER A 41 -2.88 13.34 -14.98
CA SER A 41 -2.55 14.69 -14.53
C SER A 41 -2.36 14.72 -13.02
N LYS A 42 -1.54 15.64 -12.50
CA LYS A 42 -1.33 15.80 -11.05
C LYS A 42 -2.64 16.06 -10.32
N THR A 43 -3.50 16.93 -10.85
CA THR A 43 -4.84 17.20 -10.30
C THR A 43 -5.67 15.94 -10.16
N PHE A 44 -5.67 15.10 -11.20
CA PHE A 44 -6.42 13.84 -11.17
C PHE A 44 -5.88 12.87 -10.12
N LEU A 45 -4.56 12.73 -10.00
CA LEU A 45 -3.93 11.91 -8.96
C LEU A 45 -4.27 12.43 -7.56
N SER A 46 -4.24 13.74 -7.35
CA SER A 46 -4.63 14.36 -6.09
C SER A 46 -6.07 14.01 -5.70
N GLU A 47 -7.01 14.18 -6.63
CA GLU A 47 -8.43 13.86 -6.39
C GLU A 47 -8.65 12.38 -6.02
N ILE A 48 -7.88 11.46 -6.62
CA ILE A 48 -7.96 10.04 -6.27
C ILE A 48 -7.38 9.79 -4.88
N ILE A 49 -6.20 10.34 -4.58
CA ILE A 49 -5.54 10.18 -3.28
C ILE A 49 -6.45 10.69 -2.16
N ASP A 50 -7.01 11.89 -2.31
CA ASP A 50 -7.90 12.48 -1.31
C ASP A 50 -9.19 11.67 -1.13
N ARG A 51 -9.79 11.21 -2.24
CA ARG A 51 -11.01 10.38 -2.19
C ARG A 51 -10.78 9.04 -1.52
N LEU A 52 -9.73 8.31 -1.91
CA LEU A 52 -9.40 7.02 -1.30
C LEU A 52 -8.93 7.19 0.15
N GLY A 53 -8.22 8.28 0.46
CA GLY A 53 -7.83 8.63 1.81
C GLY A 53 -9.01 8.86 2.75
N GLU A 54 -10.02 9.58 2.28
CA GLU A 54 -11.29 9.78 2.99
C GLU A 54 -12.04 8.46 3.22
N GLU A 55 -12.12 7.61 2.19
CA GLU A 55 -12.72 6.28 2.31
C GLU A 55 -11.95 5.36 3.28
N SER A 56 -10.60 5.42 3.27
CA SER A 56 -9.74 4.72 4.22
C SER A 56 -10.02 5.18 5.66
N SER A 57 -10.07 6.50 5.87
CA SER A 57 -10.38 7.13 7.16
C SER A 57 -11.71 6.61 7.73
N LYS A 58 -12.77 6.62 6.91
CA LYS A 58 -14.09 6.12 7.29
C LYS A 58 -14.07 4.64 7.65
N ALA A 59 -13.40 3.82 6.84
CA ALA A 59 -13.29 2.38 7.10
C ALA A 59 -12.52 2.05 8.39
N GLN A 60 -11.57 2.90 8.77
CA GLN A 60 -10.77 2.80 9.99
C GLN A 60 -11.38 3.55 11.18
N LYS A 61 -12.50 4.26 10.98
CA LYS A 61 -13.17 5.11 11.97
C LYS A 61 -12.26 6.21 12.54
N LEU A 62 -11.40 6.78 11.69
CA LEU A 62 -10.56 7.91 12.05
C LEU A 62 -11.34 9.22 11.91
N GLN A 63 -11.06 10.20 12.78
CA GLN A 63 -11.70 11.51 12.71
C GLN A 63 -11.22 12.34 11.50
N ILE A 64 -9.94 12.18 11.14
CA ILE A 64 -9.29 12.92 10.06
C ILE A 64 -8.52 11.93 9.19
N PRO A 65 -8.63 12.01 7.85
CA PRO A 65 -7.85 11.17 6.95
C PRO A 65 -6.36 11.32 7.17
N ILE A 66 -5.64 10.20 7.31
CA ILE A 66 -4.18 10.20 7.46
C ILE A 66 -3.46 10.27 6.11
N THR A 67 -4.14 9.87 5.03
CA THR A 67 -3.65 9.99 3.66
C THR A 67 -4.47 11.04 2.94
N THR A 68 -3.85 12.16 2.61
CA THR A 68 -4.39 13.21 1.73
C THR A 68 -3.26 13.68 0.83
N THR A 69 -3.57 14.26 -0.33
CA THR A 69 -2.58 14.88 -1.21
C THR A 69 -1.75 15.89 -0.46
N SER A 70 -2.39 16.77 0.33
CA SER A 70 -1.71 17.80 1.11
C SER A 70 -0.72 17.23 2.12
N LYS A 71 -1.09 16.17 2.86
CA LYS A 71 -0.18 15.50 3.81
C LYS A 71 0.92 14.74 3.10
N PHE A 72 0.61 14.10 1.97
CA PHE A 72 1.53 13.29 1.21
C PHE A 72 2.63 14.12 0.54
N THR A 73 2.28 15.23 -0.11
CA THR A 73 3.26 16.09 -0.80
C THR A 73 4.10 16.94 0.18
N ALA A 74 3.51 17.33 1.31
CA ALA A 74 4.22 18.07 2.36
C ALA A 74 5.18 17.20 3.19
N ASN A 75 5.01 15.87 3.21
CA ASN A 75 5.87 14.96 3.96
C ASN A 75 7.31 15.02 3.41
N THR A 76 8.29 15.21 4.29
CA THR A 76 9.71 15.24 3.92
C THR A 76 10.30 13.85 3.63
N ASN A 77 9.64 12.79 4.07
CA ASN A 77 10.03 11.42 3.77
C ASN A 77 9.68 11.04 2.33
N ASP A 78 10.46 10.14 1.75
CA ASP A 78 10.23 9.56 0.41
C ASP A 78 9.12 8.49 0.45
N ASP A 79 7.94 8.88 0.93
CA ASP A 79 6.75 8.03 0.90
C ASP A 79 6.34 7.75 -0.55
N LEU A 80 5.85 6.54 -0.79
CA LEU A 80 5.23 6.13 -2.04
C LEU A 80 3.77 5.72 -1.79
N ILE A 81 2.91 6.04 -2.76
CA ILE A 81 1.54 5.50 -2.82
C ILE A 81 1.44 4.56 -4.01
N TYR A 82 1.15 3.29 -3.75
CA TYR A 82 0.79 2.33 -4.80
C TYR A 82 -0.73 2.37 -5.00
N LEU A 83 -1.19 2.81 -6.18
CA LEU A 83 -2.61 2.84 -6.55
C LEU A 83 -2.96 1.69 -7.49
N MET A 84 -4.06 1.00 -7.19
CA MET A 84 -4.62 -0.04 -8.06
C MET A 84 -5.90 0.43 -8.73
N PHE A 85 -6.04 0.07 -10.00
CA PHE A 85 -7.21 0.34 -10.82
C PHE A 85 -7.68 -0.93 -11.53
N THR A 86 -8.98 -0.99 -11.81
CA THR A 86 -9.55 -1.89 -12.82
C THR A 86 -9.95 -1.08 -14.04
N ARG A 87 -9.74 -1.59 -15.24
CA ARG A 87 -10.29 -1.01 -16.46
C ARG A 87 -11.75 -1.38 -16.61
N SER A 88 -12.54 -0.44 -17.12
CA SER A 88 -13.93 -0.70 -17.51
C SER A 88 -13.97 -0.98 -19.00
N ASN A 89 -14.55 -2.11 -19.39
CA ASN A 89 -14.80 -2.43 -20.80
C ASN A 89 -16.14 -1.87 -21.30
N VAL A 90 -16.93 -1.23 -20.43
CA VAL A 90 -18.37 -0.97 -20.68
C VAL A 90 -18.66 0.49 -21.04
N SER A 91 -17.86 1.47 -20.61
CA SER A 91 -18.10 2.88 -20.93
C SER A 91 -16.86 3.60 -21.47
N LYS A 92 -17.05 4.41 -22.51
CA LYS A 92 -16.00 5.30 -23.03
C LYS A 92 -15.73 6.47 -22.06
N GLN A 93 -16.68 6.80 -21.19
CA GLN A 93 -16.62 7.93 -20.26
C GLN A 93 -15.82 7.64 -18.97
N SER A 94 -15.75 6.39 -18.49
CA SER A 94 -14.95 6.02 -17.31
C SER A 94 -14.09 4.79 -17.65
N ARG A 95 -12.90 5.06 -18.19
CA ARG A 95 -11.98 4.03 -18.71
C ARG A 95 -11.44 3.09 -17.63
N PHE A 96 -11.46 3.51 -16.38
CA PHE A 96 -11.00 2.74 -15.24
C PHE A 96 -11.68 3.19 -13.95
N LYS A 97 -11.60 2.35 -12.92
CA LYS A 97 -12.14 2.56 -11.58
C LYS A 97 -11.06 2.27 -10.55
N GLU A 98 -10.97 3.12 -9.54
CA GLU A 98 -9.99 2.98 -8.46
C GLU A 98 -10.41 1.85 -7.52
N ILE A 99 -9.46 0.99 -7.15
CA ILE A 99 -9.70 -0.18 -6.30
C ILE A 99 -9.23 0.06 -4.88
N GLY A 100 -8.10 0.73 -4.72
CA GLY A 100 -7.49 0.97 -3.42
C GLY A 100 -6.02 1.36 -3.54
N PHE A 101 -5.37 1.47 -2.39
CA PHE A 101 -3.99 1.91 -2.31
C PHE A 101 -3.23 1.33 -1.12
N ILE A 102 -1.90 1.36 -1.22
CA ILE A 102 -0.98 1.23 -0.09
C ILE A 102 -0.16 2.52 -0.01
N ARG A 103 -0.08 3.14 1.16
CA ARG A 103 0.93 4.16 1.47
C ARG A 103 2.08 3.51 2.23
N PHE A 104 3.27 3.65 1.68
CA PHE A 104 4.50 3.05 2.16
C PHE A 104 5.55 4.14 2.37
N GLY A 105 6.43 3.97 3.35
CA GLY A 105 7.59 4.85 3.53
C GLY A 105 8.53 4.35 4.61
N LYS A 106 9.78 4.81 4.61
CA LYS A 106 10.72 4.51 5.69
C LYS A 106 10.53 5.45 6.88
N ARG A 107 10.69 4.95 8.10
CA ARG A 107 10.58 5.74 9.33
C ARG A 107 11.71 5.38 10.27
N ASP A 108 12.31 6.39 10.89
CA ASP A 108 13.22 6.18 12.00
C ASP A 108 12.39 5.82 13.24
N LEU A 109 12.41 4.55 13.61
CA LEU A 109 11.59 3.98 14.67
C LEU A 109 12.47 3.43 15.78
N TYR A 110 12.10 3.73 17.02
CA TYR A 110 12.66 3.07 18.20
C TYR A 110 11.88 1.80 18.48
N PHE A 111 12.58 0.66 18.48
CA PHE A 111 12.02 -0.64 18.84
C PHE A 111 12.63 -1.18 20.13
N ASP A 112 11.81 -1.88 20.89
CA ASP A 112 12.20 -2.68 22.05
C ASP A 112 12.36 -4.14 21.59
N ASP A 113 13.51 -4.73 21.89
CA ASP A 113 13.81 -6.13 21.56
C ASP A 113 13.38 -7.13 22.64
N GLY A 114 12.77 -6.66 23.72
CA GLY A 114 12.34 -7.48 24.86
C GLY A 114 13.45 -7.71 25.91
N THR A 115 14.65 -7.17 25.71
CA THR A 115 15.79 -7.28 26.64
C THR A 115 16.13 -5.95 27.33
N SER A 116 15.29 -4.91 27.17
CA SER A 116 15.50 -3.52 27.60
C SER A 116 16.38 -2.67 26.67
N LEU A 117 16.91 -3.25 25.59
CA LEU A 117 17.69 -2.52 24.59
C LEU A 117 16.75 -1.89 23.56
N LYS A 118 16.99 -0.61 23.26
CA LYS A 118 16.25 0.15 22.25
C LYS A 118 17.10 0.30 21.00
N HIS A 119 16.52 -0.10 19.86
CA HIS A 119 17.15 0.01 18.55
C HIS A 119 16.49 1.14 17.76
N LEU A 120 17.29 2.10 17.29
CA LEU A 120 16.83 3.11 16.32
C LEU A 120 17.06 2.55 14.91
N VAL A 121 15.99 2.27 14.19
CA VAL A 121 16.03 1.61 12.88
C VAL A 121 15.29 2.45 11.85
N ASN A 122 15.92 2.72 10.69
CA ASN A 122 15.24 3.30 9.54
C ASN A 122 14.42 2.21 8.83
N CYS A 123 13.20 2.01 9.29
CA CYS A 123 12.40 0.84 8.97
C CYS A 123 11.41 1.08 7.81
N PRO A 124 11.39 0.23 6.78
CA PRO A 124 10.34 0.25 5.75
C PRO A 124 8.98 -0.07 6.39
N SER A 125 8.00 0.80 6.16
CA SER A 125 6.75 0.80 6.93
C SER A 125 5.51 0.93 6.05
N ILE A 126 4.46 0.20 6.43
CA ILE A 126 3.10 0.37 5.91
C ILE A 126 2.38 1.40 6.77
N LEU A 127 1.97 2.49 6.14
CA LEU A 127 1.48 3.68 6.82
C LEU A 127 -0.02 3.93 6.59
N ASP A 128 -0.58 3.33 5.55
CA ASP A 128 -2.01 3.23 5.31
C ASP A 128 -2.27 2.13 4.27
N PHE A 129 -3.36 1.40 4.40
CA PHE A 129 -3.73 0.35 3.46
C PHE A 129 -5.24 0.22 3.36
N TYR A 130 -5.77 0.47 2.16
CA TYR A 130 -7.21 0.45 1.92
C TYR A 130 -7.55 -0.18 0.58
N ILE A 131 -8.56 -1.06 0.61
CA ILE A 131 -9.15 -1.68 -0.57
C ILE A 131 -10.67 -1.52 -0.47
N ARG A 132 -11.27 -0.89 -1.49
CA ARG A 132 -12.71 -0.63 -1.58
C ARG A 132 -13.53 -1.92 -1.69
N PHE A 133 -13.08 -2.87 -2.51
CA PHE A 133 -13.75 -4.16 -2.74
C PHE A 133 -13.01 -5.29 -2.02
N LYS A 134 -13.29 -5.44 -0.71
CA LYS A 134 -12.66 -6.48 0.12
C LYS A 134 -13.05 -7.89 -0.35
N ARG A 135 -12.17 -8.88 -0.07
CA ARG A 135 -12.36 -10.32 -0.34
C ARG A 135 -12.35 -10.74 -1.83
N ASN A 136 -11.98 -9.85 -2.74
CA ASN A 136 -11.80 -10.16 -4.17
C ASN A 136 -10.34 -10.40 -4.57
N GLY A 137 -9.43 -10.63 -3.61
CA GLY A 137 -8.00 -10.87 -3.87
C GLY A 137 -7.16 -9.62 -4.17
N PHE A 138 -7.77 -8.47 -4.50
CA PHE A 138 -7.05 -7.22 -4.84
C PHE A 138 -6.03 -6.77 -3.80
N GLY A 139 -6.35 -6.89 -2.52
CA GLY A 139 -5.43 -6.53 -1.44
C GLY A 139 -4.14 -7.35 -1.49
N LYS A 140 -4.25 -8.66 -1.75
CA LYS A 140 -3.09 -9.54 -1.87
C LYS A 140 -2.27 -9.20 -3.11
N ILE A 141 -2.94 -8.98 -4.25
CA ILE A 141 -2.26 -8.61 -5.50
C ILE A 141 -1.48 -7.31 -5.34
N LEU A 142 -2.10 -6.26 -4.79
CA LEU A 142 -1.45 -4.96 -4.60
C LEU A 142 -0.24 -5.07 -3.65
N PHE A 143 -0.40 -5.82 -2.56
CA PHE A 143 0.64 -6.01 -1.56
C PHE A 143 1.80 -6.86 -2.10
N ASP A 144 1.53 -7.97 -2.81
CA ASP A 144 2.54 -8.81 -3.46
C ASP A 144 3.35 -7.99 -4.50
N LEU A 145 2.69 -7.15 -5.30
CA LEU A 145 3.35 -6.29 -6.29
C LEU A 145 4.27 -5.25 -5.63
N MET A 146 3.82 -4.61 -4.56
CA MET A 146 4.64 -3.70 -3.77
C MET A 146 5.86 -4.44 -3.17
N LEU A 147 5.66 -5.57 -2.50
CA LEU A 147 6.75 -6.37 -1.91
C LEU A 147 7.79 -6.76 -2.96
N LYS A 148 7.34 -7.21 -4.14
CA LYS A 148 8.21 -7.57 -5.26
C LYS A 148 9.00 -6.36 -5.78
N ARG A 149 8.35 -5.20 -5.95
CA ARG A 149 9.00 -3.96 -6.41
C ARG A 149 10.07 -3.49 -5.41
N LEU A 150 9.81 -3.65 -4.11
CA LEU A 150 10.71 -3.27 -3.03
C LEU A 150 11.74 -4.35 -2.66
N ALA A 151 11.65 -5.54 -3.25
CA ALA A 151 12.46 -6.71 -2.93
C ALA A 151 12.53 -7.01 -1.41
N ILE A 152 11.40 -6.87 -0.70
CA ILE A 152 11.33 -7.01 0.75
C ILE A 152 10.37 -8.13 1.18
N HIS A 153 10.73 -8.84 2.25
CA HIS A 153 9.84 -9.81 2.89
C HIS A 153 8.87 -9.08 3.86
N PRO A 154 7.57 -9.43 3.92
CA PRO A 154 6.60 -8.73 4.75
C PRO A 154 6.95 -8.74 6.26
N LYS A 155 7.60 -9.80 6.76
CA LYS A 155 8.09 -9.86 8.16
C LYS A 155 9.07 -8.74 8.55
N LEU A 156 9.71 -8.12 7.55
CA LEU A 156 10.70 -7.06 7.71
C LEU A 156 10.08 -5.65 7.54
N LEU A 157 8.75 -5.57 7.47
CA LEU A 157 8.01 -4.31 7.48
C LEU A 157 7.53 -4.01 8.90
N ALA A 158 7.53 -2.72 9.24
CA ALA A 158 6.74 -2.22 10.35
C ALA A 158 5.35 -1.79 9.87
N TYR A 159 4.35 -1.95 10.72
CA TYR A 159 2.96 -1.61 10.40
C TYR A 159 2.46 -0.55 11.38
N ASP A 160 2.10 0.64 10.90
CA ASP A 160 1.59 1.73 11.73
C ASP A 160 0.13 1.43 12.13
N ARG A 161 -0.12 1.22 13.44
CA ARG A 161 -1.46 1.01 14.02
C ARG A 161 -2.35 0.05 13.19
N PRO A 162 -1.89 -1.16 12.85
CA PRO A 162 -2.62 -2.04 11.94
C PRO A 162 -4.00 -2.37 12.51
N SER A 163 -5.03 -2.20 11.68
CA SER A 163 -6.39 -2.64 12.04
C SER A 163 -6.47 -4.16 12.21
N PHE A 164 -7.49 -4.65 12.90
CA PHE A 164 -7.76 -6.10 12.98
C PHE A 164 -7.87 -6.76 11.60
N SER A 165 -8.44 -6.05 10.62
CA SER A 165 -8.51 -6.51 9.23
C SER A 165 -7.14 -6.66 8.60
N MET A 166 -6.19 -5.77 8.93
CA MET A 166 -4.81 -5.84 8.46
C MET A 166 -4.07 -7.02 9.09
N LEU A 167 -4.17 -7.20 10.41
CA LEU A 167 -3.57 -8.33 11.11
C LEU A 167 -4.08 -9.68 10.57
N SER A 168 -5.39 -9.79 10.33
CA SER A 168 -6.00 -10.98 9.72
C SER A 168 -5.50 -11.22 8.29
N PHE A 169 -5.35 -10.16 7.48
CA PHE A 169 -4.78 -10.23 6.14
C PHE A 169 -3.33 -10.74 6.16
N LEU A 170 -2.49 -10.21 7.07
CA LEU A 170 -1.09 -10.62 7.21
C LEU A 170 -0.95 -12.07 7.65
N ARG A 171 -1.75 -12.50 8.64
CA ARG A 171 -1.81 -13.89 9.09
C ARG A 171 -2.18 -14.83 7.95
N HIS A 172 -3.24 -14.52 7.21
CA HIS A 172 -3.78 -15.42 6.19
C HIS A 172 -2.88 -15.55 4.97
N HIS A 173 -2.23 -14.46 4.53
CA HIS A 173 -1.49 -14.45 3.27
C HIS A 173 0.03 -14.58 3.43
N TYR A 174 0.57 -14.26 4.59
CA TYR A 174 2.02 -14.26 4.83
C TYR A 174 2.44 -15.03 6.08
N SER A 175 1.52 -15.74 6.73
CA SER A 175 1.76 -16.51 7.96
C SER A 175 2.37 -15.67 9.09
N LEU A 176 2.00 -14.39 9.16
CA LEU A 176 2.42 -13.46 10.21
C LEU A 176 1.35 -13.43 11.31
N ASP A 177 1.44 -14.35 12.26
CA ASP A 177 0.40 -14.60 13.27
C ASP A 177 0.78 -14.14 14.70
N GLN A 178 2.07 -13.84 14.95
CA GLN A 178 2.60 -13.39 16.24
C GLN A 178 3.01 -11.90 16.17
N PRO A 179 2.06 -10.94 16.24
CA PRO A 179 2.39 -9.52 16.23
C PRO A 179 3.12 -9.11 17.51
N ILE A 180 4.24 -8.39 17.35
CA ILE A 180 4.98 -7.77 18.44
C ILE A 180 4.61 -6.29 18.47
N TRP A 181 3.81 -5.89 19.46
CA TRP A 181 3.36 -4.53 19.65
C TRP A 181 4.45 -3.66 20.27
N GLN A 182 4.69 -2.50 19.68
CA GLN A 182 5.73 -1.58 20.11
C GLN A 182 5.11 -0.33 20.73
N HIS A 183 5.86 0.32 21.63
CA HIS A 183 5.39 1.49 22.37
C HIS A 183 5.04 2.70 21.47
N ASN A 184 5.62 2.77 20.28
CA ASN A 184 5.37 3.81 19.27
C ASN A 184 4.11 3.54 18.41
N HIS A 185 3.29 2.56 18.80
CA HIS A 185 2.08 2.10 18.09
C HIS A 185 2.32 1.35 16.78
N PHE A 186 3.58 1.08 16.41
CA PHE A 186 3.88 0.16 15.32
C PHE A 186 3.78 -1.30 15.80
N VAL A 187 3.58 -2.18 14.83
CA VAL A 187 3.65 -3.63 14.99
C VAL A 187 4.71 -4.17 14.06
N ILE A 188 5.54 -5.08 14.58
CA ILE A 188 6.52 -5.86 13.82
C ILE A 188 6.23 -7.36 14.02
N PHE A 189 6.88 -8.21 13.22
CA PHE A 189 6.69 -9.67 13.29
C PHE A 189 8.00 -10.47 13.41
N SER A 190 9.15 -9.79 13.39
CA SER A 190 10.45 -10.42 13.61
C SER A 190 11.45 -9.41 14.13
N ASN A 191 12.31 -9.83 15.04
CA ASN A 191 13.49 -9.07 15.48
C ASN A 191 14.57 -8.99 14.39
N ASP A 192 14.45 -9.78 13.30
CA ASP A 192 15.31 -9.65 12.11
C ASP A 192 15.25 -8.23 11.52
N ILE A 193 14.18 -7.47 11.84
CA ILE A 193 14.03 -6.08 11.43
C ILE A 193 15.09 -5.14 12.01
N PHE A 194 15.84 -5.57 13.03
CA PHE A 194 16.93 -4.78 13.63
C PHE A 194 18.26 -4.92 12.88
N SER A 195 18.38 -5.88 11.95
CA SER A 195 19.63 -6.23 11.28
C SER A 195 19.80 -5.60 9.89
N PHE A 196 19.10 -4.49 9.62
CA PHE A 196 19.22 -3.74 8.36
C PHE A 196 20.46 -2.85 8.30
#